data_AF-A0A529ZCS2-F1
#
_entry.id   AF-A0A529ZCS2-F1
#
_cell.length_a   1.000
_cell.length_b   1.000
_cell.length_c   1.000
_cell.angle_alpha   90.00
_cell.angle_beta   90.00
_cell.angle_gamma   90.00
#
_symmetry.space_group_name_H-M   'P 1'
#
loop_
_entity.id
_entity.type
_entity.pdbx_description
1 polymer ?
#
loop_
_entity_poly.entity_id
_entity_poly.type
_entity_poly.pdbx_seq_one_letter_code
_entity_poly.pdbx_strand_id
1 'polypeptide(L)'
;IKKQNPNFVLIVDLTSPDGSVDPVALSNLAYLQVVDPLKRLAGVGDVQIFGERRYSMRVWLDPDKLANLGITAVDVQNAIAEQNVQVAAGKIGQS
;
A
#
# COMPACT_ATOMS: atom_id res chain seq x y z
N ILE A 1 -14.02 -12.36 -19.95
CA ILE A 1 -15.08 -11.92 -19.01
C ILE A 1 -15.01 -12.85 -17.80
N LYS A 2 -14.54 -12.39 -16.64
CA LYS A 2 -14.50 -13.23 -15.42
C LYS A 2 -15.94 -13.45 -14.95
N LYS A 3 -16.39 -14.70 -14.83
CA LYS A 3 -17.68 -15.02 -14.20
C LYS A 3 -17.53 -14.85 -12.69
N GLN A 4 -17.98 -13.73 -12.17
CA GLN A 4 -18.13 -13.51 -10.73
C GLN A 4 -19.62 -13.32 -10.45
N ASN A 5 -20.16 -14.13 -9.53
CA ASN A 5 -21.49 -13.91 -9.00
C ASN A 5 -21.38 -12.74 -8.00
N PRO A 6 -22.17 -11.66 -8.11
CA PRO A 6 -22.08 -10.50 -7.22
C PRO A 6 -22.51 -10.78 -5.77
N ASN A 7 -22.98 -11.98 -5.46
CA ASN A 7 -23.38 -12.37 -4.11
C ASN A 7 -22.17 -12.76 -3.24
N PHE A 8 -22.12 -12.20 -2.04
CA PHE A 8 -21.10 -12.51 -1.03
C PHE A 8 -21.43 -13.83 -0.31
N VAL A 9 -20.47 -14.75 -0.26
CA VAL A 9 -20.58 -16.00 0.52
C VAL A 9 -20.16 -15.78 1.97
N LEU A 10 -19.18 -14.91 2.21
CA LEU A 10 -18.64 -14.60 3.52
C LEU A 10 -18.21 -13.14 3.56
N ILE A 11 -18.51 -12.47 4.67
CA ILE A 11 -17.98 -11.15 5.01
C ILE A 11 -17.22 -11.32 6.33
N VAL A 12 -15.99 -10.84 6.36
CA VAL A 12 -15.11 -10.86 7.53
C VAL A 12 -14.81 -9.42 7.91
N ASP A 13 -15.02 -9.09 9.18
CA ASP A 13 -14.68 -7.78 9.74
C ASP A 13 -13.38 -7.88 10.53
N LEU A 14 -12.43 -6.99 10.23
CA LEU A 14 -11.13 -6.90 10.90
C LEU A 14 -11.18 -5.76 11.91
N THR A 15 -11.17 -6.10 13.19
CA THR A 15 -11.29 -5.14 14.29
C THR A 15 -10.14 -5.29 15.28
N SER A 16 -9.82 -4.21 15.98
CA SER A 16 -8.91 -4.19 17.13
C SER A 16 -9.76 -3.85 18.36
N PRO A 17 -10.10 -4.85 19.20
CA PRO A 17 -11.03 -4.66 20.32
C PRO A 17 -10.58 -3.62 21.35
N ASP A 18 -9.27 -3.46 21.48
CA ASP A 18 -8.59 -2.52 22.37
C ASP A 18 -8.20 -1.19 21.69
N GLY A 19 -8.45 -1.06 20.38
CA GLY A 19 -8.07 0.11 19.59
C GLY A 19 -6.56 0.29 19.41
N SER A 20 -5.75 -0.73 19.74
CA SER A 20 -4.29 -0.68 19.58
C SER A 20 -3.84 -0.61 18.13
N VAL A 21 -4.69 -1.05 17.18
CA VAL A 21 -4.41 -1.05 15.75
C VAL A 21 -5.36 -0.10 15.03
N ASP A 22 -4.79 0.92 14.38
CA ASP A 22 -5.52 1.86 13.53
C ASP A 22 -6.23 1.11 12.38
N PRO A 23 -7.49 1.44 12.04
CA PRO A 23 -8.16 1.01 10.82
C PRO A 23 -7.32 1.03 9.53
N VAL A 24 -6.40 1.99 9.36
CA VAL A 24 -5.47 2.00 8.20
C VAL A 24 -4.49 0.83 8.26
N ALA A 25 -3.94 0.56 9.45
CA ALA A 25 -3.05 -0.57 9.67
C ALA A 25 -3.78 -1.91 9.52
N LEU A 26 -5.03 -2.03 9.98
CA LEU A 26 -5.87 -3.22 9.75
C LEU A 26 -6.17 -3.43 8.27
N SER A 27 -6.49 -2.37 7.52
CA SER A 27 -6.70 -2.44 6.07
C SER A 27 -5.44 -2.90 5.33
N ASN A 28 -4.29 -2.39 5.73
CA ASN A 28 -3.00 -2.76 5.14
C ASN A 28 -2.60 -4.21 5.49
N LEU A 29 -2.87 -4.65 6.72
CA LEU A 29 -2.68 -6.03 7.14
C LEU A 29 -3.54 -6.99 6.28
N ALA A 30 -4.81 -6.64 6.08
CA ALA A 30 -5.71 -7.40 5.22
C ALA A 30 -5.15 -7.53 3.79
N TYR A 31 -4.69 -6.42 3.23
CA TYR A 31 -4.15 -6.37 1.88
C TYR A 31 -2.87 -7.21 1.73
N LEU A 32 -1.89 -6.99 2.61
CA LEU A 32 -0.57 -7.61 2.49
C LEU A 32 -0.57 -9.10 2.87
N GLN A 33 -1.43 -9.51 3.80
CA GLN A 33 -1.32 -10.85 4.41
C GLN A 33 -2.57 -11.72 4.26
N VAL A 34 -3.74 -11.16 3.95
CA VAL A 34 -5.00 -11.92 3.97
C VAL A 34 -5.55 -12.14 2.56
N VAL A 35 -5.59 -11.09 1.72
CA VAL A 35 -6.20 -11.16 0.39
C VAL A 35 -5.53 -12.21 -0.50
N ASP A 36 -4.21 -12.18 -0.62
CA ASP A 36 -3.49 -13.07 -1.53
C ASP A 36 -3.55 -14.55 -1.13
N PRO A 37 -3.39 -14.93 0.15
CA PRO A 37 -3.63 -16.30 0.57
C PRO A 37 -5.05 -16.78 0.30
N LEU A 38 -6.08 -15.97 0.57
CA LEU A 38 -7.47 -16.37 0.34
C LEU A 38 -7.78 -16.54 -1.15
N LYS A 39 -7.25 -15.66 -2.01
CA LYS A 39 -7.41 -15.78 -3.47
C LYS A 39 -6.79 -17.05 -4.06
N ARG A 40 -5.82 -17.68 -3.38
CA ARG A 40 -5.17 -18.92 -3.82
C ARG A 40 -5.92 -20.18 -3.41
N LEU A 41 -6.93 -20.09 -2.54
CA LEU A 41 -7.71 -21.26 -2.12
C LEU A 41 -8.62 -21.73 -3.26
N ALA A 42 -8.67 -23.05 -3.47
CA ALA A 42 -9.54 -23.65 -4.47
C ALA A 42 -11.02 -23.33 -4.16
N GLY A 43 -11.75 -22.88 -5.17
CA GLY A 43 -13.16 -22.49 -5.04
C GLY A 43 -13.39 -21.02 -4.65
N VAL A 44 -12.35 -20.25 -4.34
CA VAL A 44 -12.47 -18.80 -4.13
C VAL A 44 -12.48 -18.09 -5.49
N GLY A 45 -13.59 -17.38 -5.77
CA GLY A 45 -13.75 -16.61 -7.02
C GLY A 45 -13.07 -15.24 -6.97
N ASP A 46 -13.29 -14.49 -5.88
CA ASP A 46 -12.60 -13.23 -5.62
C ASP A 46 -12.61 -12.89 -4.13
N VAL A 47 -11.70 -11.98 -3.75
CA VAL A 47 -11.62 -11.40 -2.42
C VAL A 47 -11.42 -9.90 -2.59
N GLN A 48 -12.29 -9.11 -1.97
CA GLN A 48 -12.24 -7.65 -2.01
C GLN A 48 -12.21 -7.08 -0.59
N ILE A 49 -11.48 -5.98 -0.42
CA ILE A 49 -11.46 -5.21 0.82
C ILE A 49 -12.43 -4.05 0.67
N PHE A 50 -13.40 -3.95 1.59
CA PHE A 50 -14.32 -2.82 1.63
C PHE A 50 -13.69 -1.63 2.35
N GLY A 51 -13.82 -0.43 1.76
CA GLY A 51 -13.30 0.79 2.36
C GLY A 51 -11.78 0.83 2.50
N GLU A 52 -11.07 0.14 1.59
CA GLU A 52 -9.62 -0.01 1.62
C GLU A 52 -8.88 1.31 1.87
N ARG A 53 -8.21 1.40 3.01
CA ARG A 53 -7.31 2.51 3.34
C ARG A 53 -5.88 2.02 3.18
N ARG A 54 -5.28 2.31 2.02
CA ARG A 54 -3.88 1.96 1.75
C ARG A 54 -2.95 2.91 2.49
N TYR A 55 -1.87 2.38 3.06
CA TYR A 55 -0.74 3.23 3.42
C TYR A 55 -0.26 3.93 2.15
N SER A 56 -0.13 5.25 2.23
CA SER A 56 0.41 6.06 1.15
C SER A 56 1.20 7.18 1.80
N MET A 57 2.46 7.33 1.39
CA MET A 57 3.25 8.48 1.80
C MET A 57 2.65 9.72 1.13
N ARG A 58 2.28 10.72 1.93
CA ARG A 58 1.81 12.02 1.44
C ARG A 58 2.90 13.05 1.67
N VAL A 59 3.26 13.79 0.63
CA VAL A 59 4.25 14.87 0.69
C VAL A 59 3.51 16.18 0.48
N TRP A 60 3.52 17.04 1.49
CA TRP A 60 2.93 18.37 1.43
C TRP A 60 4.05 19.38 1.22
N LEU A 61 3.98 20.10 0.10
CA LEU A 61 4.99 21.09 -0.27
C LEU A 61 4.60 22.46 0.28
N ASP A 62 5.60 23.17 0.82
CA ASP A 62 5.48 24.56 1.25
C ASP A 62 6.04 25.47 0.15
N PRO A 63 5.19 26.23 -0.58
CA PRO A 63 5.63 27.04 -1.71
C PRO A 63 6.60 28.17 -1.32
N ASP A 64 6.47 28.74 -0.12
CA ASP A 64 7.35 29.81 0.34
C ASP A 64 8.75 29.26 0.61
N LYS A 65 8.81 28.06 1.19
CA LYS A 65 10.09 27.37 1.41
C LYS A 65 10.76 26.96 0.09
N LEU A 66 9.99 26.47 -0.88
CA LEU A 66 10.50 26.14 -2.21
C LEU A 66 11.10 27.37 -2.90
N ALA A 67 10.38 28.51 -2.86
CA ALA A 67 10.84 29.77 -3.42
C ALA A 67 12.14 30.27 -2.75
N ASN A 68 12.22 30.21 -1.42
CA ASN A 68 13.43 30.60 -0.67
C ASN A 68 14.64 29.71 -0.98
N LEU A 69 14.41 28.44 -1.33
CA LEU A 69 15.45 27.49 -1.72
C LEU A 69 15.74 27.51 -3.23
N GLY A 70 14.99 28.29 -4.02
CA GLY A 70 15.14 28.37 -5.47
C GLY A 70 14.81 27.06 -6.21
N ILE A 71 14.01 26.18 -5.59
CA ILE A 71 13.63 24.87 -6.15
C ILE A 71 12.14 24.83 -6.48
N THR A 72 11.76 23.91 -7.35
CA THR A 72 10.38 23.71 -7.80
C THR A 72 9.80 22.40 -7.26
N ALA A 73 8.48 22.23 -7.41
CA ALA A 73 7.83 20.95 -7.11
C ALA A 73 8.37 19.78 -7.95
N VAL A 74 8.83 20.06 -9.18
CA VAL A 74 9.44 19.06 -10.08
C VAL A 74 10.76 18.56 -9.49
N ASP A 75 11.58 19.45 -8.93
CA ASP A 75 12.84 19.07 -8.29
C ASP A 75 12.61 18.16 -7.09
N VAL A 76 11.58 18.43 -6.29
CA VAL A 76 11.21 17.56 -5.15
C VAL A 76 10.71 16.19 -5.62
N GLN A 77 9.89 16.15 -6.67
CA GLN A 77 9.43 14.88 -7.23
C GLN A 77 10.59 14.03 -7.75
N ASN A 78 11.51 14.64 -8.50
CA ASN A 78 12.68 13.97 -9.04
C ASN A 78 13.59 13.44 -7.92
N ALA A 79 13.85 14.24 -6.89
CA ALA A 79 14.65 13.81 -5.75
C ALA A 79 14.03 12.63 -5.00
N ILE A 80 12.71 12.63 -4.80
CA ILE A 80 12.00 11.49 -4.20
C ILE A 80 12.12 10.25 -5.10
N ALA A 81 11.96 10.40 -6.41
CA ALA A 81 12.06 9.28 -7.34
C ALA A 81 13.48 8.68 -7.37
N GLU A 82 14.52 9.53 -7.35
CA GLU A 82 15.93 9.10 -7.32
C GLU A 82 16.32 8.40 -6.03
N GLN A 83 15.76 8.79 -4.88
CA GLN A 83 16.10 8.21 -3.57
C GLN A 83 15.17 7.08 -3.14
N ASN A 84 13.94 7.03 -3.68
CA ASN A 84 13.00 5.93 -3.45
C ASN A 84 13.26 4.76 -4.40
N VAL A 85 14.54 4.46 -4.63
CA VAL A 85 15.01 3.29 -5.38
C VAL A 85 15.49 2.22 -4.42
N GLN A 86 14.98 1.02 -4.58
CA GLN A 86 15.43 -0.13 -3.82
C GLN A 86 16.71 -0.66 -4.49
N VAL A 87 17.87 -0.12 -4.09
CA VAL A 87 19.16 -0.62 -4.60
C VAL A 87 19.38 -2.01 -4.02
N ALA A 88 19.24 -3.04 -4.85
CA ALA A 88 19.81 -4.34 -4.55
C ALA A 88 21.33 -4.17 -4.55
N ALA A 89 21.93 -3.91 -3.39
CA ALA A 89 23.37 -3.99 -3.24
C ALA A 89 23.77 -5.40 -3.72
N GLY A 90 24.44 -5.48 -4.87
CA GLY A 90 24.85 -6.74 -5.48
C GLY A 90 25.57 -7.60 -4.45
N LYS A 91 25.39 -8.92 -4.55
CA LYS A 91 26.12 -9.88 -3.71
C LYS A 91 27.62 -9.66 -3.91
N ILE A 92 28.30 -9.12 -2.90
CA ILE A 92 29.75 -9.14 -2.85
C ILE A 92 30.15 -10.61 -2.63
N GLY A 93 30.85 -11.20 -3.59
CA GLY A 93 31.55 -12.48 -3.41
C GLY A 93 30.87 -13.75 -3.94
N GLN A 94 30.49 -13.79 -5.23
CA GLN A 94 30.56 -15.06 -5.96
C GLN A 94 31.83 -15.01 -6.83
N SER A 95 32.92 -15.48 -6.25
CA SER A 95 34.11 -15.93 -6.98
C SER A 95 34.18 -17.43 -6.88
#